data_AF-A0A936TRD1-F1
#
_entry.id   AF-A0A936TRD1-F1
#
_cell.length_a   1.000
_cell.length_b   1.000
_cell.length_c   1.000
_cell.angle_alpha   90.00
_cell.angle_beta   90.00
_cell.angle_gamma   90.00
#
_symmetry.space_group_name_H-M   'P 1'
#
loop_
_entity.id
_entity.type
_entity.pdbx_description
1 polymer ?
#
loop_
_entity_poly.entity_id
_entity_poly.type
_entity_poly.pdbx_seq_one_letter_code
_entity_poly.pdbx_strand_id
1 'polypeptide(L)'
;MSDNENPERGALERLLLAHLTEQRRSRRWSVFFRSLGFVWLFIVLGFLLTYEGEGFTSTGPHTALVELEGEIGGEDGMRADALIAALNGAFDDKHTKGVVLRINSPGGSPVQAGQVYDEMRRLRGKYPKIPLYVVVDDICASGGYYIAAAADRIFVDKASLVGSIGVLMDGFGFTEGMKKLGVERRLLTAGDNKGFLDPFSPIDPRQEAHARTMLGEVHDQFIQIVRQGRGARLKETPDMFSGLVWSGTRSIELGLADALGSLDYVAREVVKAEDIVDFTPQEGLAERLARRIGTSMGQAMGPWAREHPRVH
;
A
#
# COMPACT_ATOMS: atom_id res chain seq x y z
N MET A 1 -90.62 -26.47 10.78
CA MET A 1 -89.14 -26.53 10.78
C MET A 1 -88.71 -26.81 9.36
N SER A 2 -88.46 -25.75 8.58
CA SER A 2 -87.96 -25.84 7.22
C SER A 2 -86.64 -25.10 7.16
N ASP A 3 -85.58 -25.75 7.63
CA ASP A 3 -84.21 -25.33 7.35
C ASP A 3 -83.92 -25.63 5.89
N ASN A 4 -84.25 -24.66 5.04
CA ASN A 4 -83.84 -24.62 3.65
C ASN A 4 -82.41 -24.07 3.61
N GLU A 5 -81.44 -24.89 4.02
CA GLU A 5 -80.03 -24.63 3.77
C GLU A 5 -79.80 -24.67 2.26
N ASN A 6 -79.74 -23.48 1.65
CA ASN A 6 -79.65 -23.30 0.21
C ASN A 6 -78.34 -23.90 -0.34
N PRO A 7 -78.39 -25.03 -1.07
CA PRO A 7 -77.19 -25.77 -1.52
C PRO A 7 -76.28 -24.95 -2.44
N GLU A 8 -76.83 -23.92 -3.10
CA GLU A 8 -76.08 -22.99 -3.95
C GLU A 8 -75.12 -22.11 -3.14
N ARG A 9 -75.49 -21.72 -1.91
CA ARG A 9 -74.62 -20.94 -1.03
C ARG A 9 -73.41 -21.75 -0.56
N GLY A 10 -73.62 -23.02 -0.23
CA GLY A 10 -72.54 -23.94 0.14
C GLY A 10 -71.59 -24.26 -1.02
N ALA A 11 -72.10 -24.31 -2.26
CA ALA A 11 -71.28 -24.47 -3.46
C ALA A 11 -70.43 -23.22 -3.76
N LEU A 12 -71.01 -22.03 -3.65
CA LEU A 12 -70.32 -20.75 -3.80
C LEU A 12 -69.25 -20.55 -2.71
N GLU A 13 -69.55 -20.90 -1.46
CA GLU A 13 -68.61 -20.83 -0.36
C GLU A 13 -67.41 -21.78 -0.59
N ARG A 14 -67.66 -23.01 -1.05
CA ARG A 14 -66.59 -23.96 -1.40
C ARG A 14 -65.74 -23.50 -2.58
N LEU A 15 -66.33 -22.88 -3.60
CA LEU A 15 -65.60 -22.31 -4.74
C LEU A 15 -64.75 -21.11 -4.32
N LEU A 16 -65.29 -20.22 -3.48
CA LEU A 16 -64.55 -19.07 -2.94
C LEU A 16 -63.40 -19.54 -2.04
N LEU A 17 -63.64 -20.51 -1.16
CA LEU A 17 -62.60 -21.09 -0.30
C LEU A 17 -61.54 -21.84 -1.12
N ALA A 18 -61.93 -22.56 -2.18
CA ALA A 18 -61.01 -23.21 -3.10
C ALA A 18 -60.14 -22.20 -3.88
N HIS A 19 -60.72 -21.06 -4.28
CA HIS A 19 -59.96 -20.01 -4.95
C HIS A 19 -58.99 -19.29 -4.00
N LEU A 20 -59.38 -19.10 -2.73
CA LEU A 20 -58.50 -18.56 -1.68
C LEU A 20 -57.35 -19.52 -1.34
N THR A 21 -57.57 -20.84 -1.32
CA THR A 21 -56.48 -21.82 -1.14
C THR A 21 -55.53 -21.87 -2.32
N GLU A 22 -56.03 -21.78 -3.56
CA GLU A 22 -55.22 -21.66 -4.79
C GLU A 22 -54.34 -20.40 -4.77
N GLN A 23 -54.91 -19.24 -4.42
CA GLN A 23 -54.16 -17.97 -4.32
C GLN A 23 -53.09 -18.03 -3.21
N ARG A 24 -53.39 -18.60 -2.05
CA ARG A 24 -52.41 -18.79 -0.97
C ARG A 24 -51.27 -19.72 -1.41
N ARG A 25 -51.59 -20.78 -2.16
CA ARG A 25 -50.58 -21.71 -2.71
C ARG A 25 -49.69 -20.99 -3.72
N SER A 26 -50.26 -20.26 -4.68
CA SER A 26 -49.50 -19.48 -5.66
C SER A 26 -48.59 -18.42 -5.00
N ARG A 27 -49.10 -17.68 -4.00
CA ARG A 27 -48.29 -16.72 -3.22
C ARG A 27 -47.14 -17.39 -2.49
N ARG A 28 -47.38 -18.55 -1.87
CA ARG A 28 -46.33 -19.33 -1.18
C ARG A 28 -45.27 -19.83 -2.16
N TRP A 29 -45.66 -20.27 -3.35
CA TRP A 29 -44.73 -20.70 -4.39
C TRP A 29 -43.91 -19.52 -4.97
N SER A 30 -44.55 -18.36 -5.18
CA SER A 30 -43.84 -17.14 -5.58
C SER A 30 -42.82 -16.69 -4.53
N VAL A 31 -43.20 -16.70 -3.24
CA VAL A 31 -42.30 -16.39 -2.13
C VAL A 31 -41.17 -17.43 -2.03
N PHE A 32 -41.47 -18.72 -2.21
CA PHE A 32 -40.47 -19.79 -2.19
C PHE A 32 -39.41 -19.60 -3.30
N PHE A 33 -39.83 -19.38 -4.56
CA PHE A 33 -38.88 -19.18 -5.66
C PHE A 33 -38.09 -17.87 -5.53
N ARG A 34 -38.69 -16.79 -5.03
CA ARG A 34 -37.96 -15.55 -4.73
C ARG A 34 -36.93 -15.75 -3.62
N SER A 35 -37.30 -16.46 -2.55
CA SER A 35 -36.39 -16.77 -1.45
C SER A 35 -35.22 -17.64 -1.91
N LEU A 36 -35.50 -18.63 -2.78
CA LEU A 36 -34.46 -19.46 -3.40
C LEU A 36 -33.51 -18.62 -4.28
N GLY A 37 -34.05 -17.66 -5.03
CA GLY A 37 -33.27 -16.69 -5.80
C GLY A 37 -32.37 -15.81 -4.93
N PHE A 38 -32.87 -15.32 -3.80
CA PHE A 38 -32.06 -14.57 -2.84
C PHE A 38 -31.00 -15.45 -2.18
N VAL A 39 -31.31 -16.68 -1.80
CA VAL A 39 -30.31 -17.63 -1.26
C VAL A 39 -29.22 -17.90 -2.30
N TRP A 40 -29.60 -18.15 -3.56
CA TRP A 40 -28.62 -18.32 -4.64
C TRP A 40 -27.79 -17.06 -4.86
N LEU A 41 -28.40 -15.88 -4.85
CA LEU A 41 -27.69 -14.60 -4.93
C LEU A 41 -26.71 -14.43 -3.77
N PHE A 42 -27.09 -14.75 -2.54
CA PHE A 42 -26.20 -14.67 -1.37
C PHE A 42 -25.10 -15.72 -1.42
N ILE A 43 -25.34 -16.90 -1.99
CA ILE A 43 -24.30 -17.91 -2.23
C ILE A 43 -23.32 -17.40 -3.29
N VAL A 44 -23.80 -16.86 -4.41
CA VAL A 44 -22.96 -16.29 -5.47
C VAL A 44 -22.18 -15.08 -4.97
N LEU A 45 -22.83 -14.19 -4.22
CA LEU A 45 -22.20 -13.02 -3.62
C LEU A 45 -21.21 -13.42 -2.54
N GLY A 46 -21.54 -14.41 -1.71
CA GLY A 46 -20.64 -15.01 -0.74
C GLY A 46 -19.40 -15.58 -1.44
N PHE A 47 -19.60 -16.36 -2.51
CA PHE A 47 -18.51 -16.90 -3.31
C PHE A 47 -17.68 -15.79 -3.95
N LEU A 48 -18.29 -14.74 -4.50
CA LEU A 48 -17.57 -13.57 -5.06
C LEU A 48 -16.80 -12.77 -4.00
N LEU A 49 -17.31 -12.68 -2.77
CA LEU A 49 -16.67 -11.96 -1.68
C LEU A 49 -15.57 -12.79 -1.00
N THR A 50 -15.70 -14.12 -0.98
CA THR A 50 -14.69 -15.05 -0.45
C THR A 50 -13.75 -15.59 -1.51
N TYR A 51 -13.99 -15.28 -2.79
CA TYR A 51 -13.03 -15.53 -3.87
C TYR A 51 -11.89 -14.54 -3.70
N GLU A 52 -11.01 -14.84 -2.74
CA GLU A 52 -9.62 -14.45 -2.82
C GLU A 52 -9.15 -15.01 -4.16
N GLY A 53 -9.00 -14.13 -5.15
CA GLY A 53 -8.48 -14.52 -6.44
C GLY A 53 -7.16 -15.23 -6.19
N GLU A 54 -7.14 -16.55 -6.39
CA GLU A 54 -5.89 -17.23 -6.67
C GLU A 54 -5.29 -16.44 -7.82
N GLY A 55 -4.23 -15.69 -7.51
CA GLY A 55 -3.55 -14.82 -8.45
C GLY A 55 -3.35 -15.60 -9.73
N PHE A 56 -3.66 -14.98 -10.86
CA PHE A 56 -3.61 -15.58 -12.18
C PHE A 56 -2.28 -16.34 -12.31
N THR A 57 -2.28 -17.65 -12.04
CA THR A 57 -1.06 -18.45 -12.15
C THR A 57 -0.80 -18.53 -13.63
N SER A 58 0.06 -17.64 -14.13
CA SER A 58 0.45 -17.67 -15.52
C SER A 58 0.93 -19.08 -15.83
N THR A 59 0.33 -19.67 -16.85
CA THR A 59 0.63 -21.04 -17.28
C THR A 59 1.92 -21.10 -18.09
N GLY A 60 2.63 -19.97 -18.24
CA GLY A 60 3.86 -19.87 -19.03
C GLY A 60 4.92 -18.93 -18.43
N PRO A 61 6.16 -18.98 -18.98
CA PRO A 61 7.26 -18.09 -18.61
C PRO A 61 6.86 -16.62 -18.59
N HIS A 62 7.15 -15.90 -17.50
CA HIS A 62 6.77 -14.50 -17.36
C HIS A 62 7.80 -13.67 -16.59
N THR A 63 7.68 -12.35 -16.68
CA THR A 63 8.30 -11.39 -15.78
C THR A 63 7.36 -11.14 -14.60
N ALA A 64 7.83 -11.37 -13.38
CA ALA A 64 7.04 -11.09 -12.18
C ALA A 64 7.20 -9.61 -11.81
N LEU A 65 6.08 -8.90 -11.70
CA LEU A 65 6.01 -7.50 -11.27
C LEU A 65 5.64 -7.44 -9.79
N VAL A 66 6.34 -6.59 -9.04
CA VAL A 66 5.95 -6.15 -7.71
C VAL A 66 6.04 -4.64 -7.68
N GLU A 67 5.02 -3.96 -7.18
CA GLU A 67 4.96 -2.50 -7.11
C GLU A 67 5.20 -1.99 -5.70
N LEU A 68 6.01 -0.94 -5.60
CA LEU A 68 6.19 -0.11 -4.42
C LEU A 68 5.70 1.30 -4.76
N GLU A 69 4.47 1.60 -4.36
CA GLU A 69 3.82 2.90 -4.57
C GLU A 69 3.66 3.63 -3.22
N GLY A 70 3.95 4.93 -3.23
CA GLY A 70 3.73 5.81 -2.08
C GLY A 70 4.80 5.69 -0.99
N GLU A 71 4.46 6.18 0.20
CA GLU A 71 5.37 6.21 1.35
C GLU A 71 5.60 4.81 1.92
N ILE A 72 6.83 4.50 2.32
CA ILE A 72 7.18 3.24 2.96
C ILE A 72 6.82 3.32 4.44
N GLY A 73 5.87 2.49 4.87
CA GLY A 73 5.46 2.38 6.26
C GLY A 73 4.48 3.42 6.78
N GLY A 74 3.99 4.32 5.91
CA GLY A 74 2.88 5.22 6.23
C GLY A 74 1.55 4.47 6.41
N GLU A 75 0.54 5.14 6.97
CA GLU A 75 -0.80 4.55 7.22
C GLU A 75 -1.47 4.04 5.93
N ASP A 76 -1.32 4.80 4.84
CA ASP A 76 -1.78 4.45 3.49
C ASP A 76 -0.66 3.99 2.56
N GLY A 77 0.52 3.75 3.13
CA GLY A 77 1.75 3.42 2.42
C GLY A 77 1.98 1.92 2.27
N MET A 78 2.99 1.55 1.49
CA MET A 78 3.41 0.17 1.37
C MET A 78 4.16 -0.26 2.65
N ARG A 79 3.70 -1.36 3.28
CA ARG A 79 4.36 -1.96 4.45
C ARG A 79 5.42 -2.97 4.02
N ALA A 80 6.53 -3.02 4.76
CA ALA A 80 7.62 -3.96 4.49
C ALA A 80 7.13 -5.42 4.41
N ASP A 81 6.33 -5.89 5.38
CA ASP A 81 5.87 -7.28 5.42
C ASP A 81 5.08 -7.67 4.15
N ALA A 82 4.22 -6.76 3.66
CA ALA A 82 3.40 -7.00 2.47
C ALA A 82 4.27 -7.04 1.20
N LEU A 83 5.20 -6.08 1.06
CA LEU A 83 6.15 -6.06 -0.04
C LEU A 83 7.08 -7.28 -0.04
N ILE A 84 7.55 -7.70 1.13
CA ILE A 84 8.36 -8.90 1.33
C ILE A 84 7.58 -10.15 0.95
N ALA A 85 6.31 -10.27 1.35
CA ALA A 85 5.46 -11.39 0.97
C ALA A 85 5.28 -11.48 -0.55
N ALA A 86 5.02 -10.35 -1.22
CA ALA A 86 4.91 -10.27 -2.68
C ALA A 86 6.21 -10.66 -3.39
N LEU A 87 7.36 -10.16 -2.90
CA LEU A 87 8.67 -10.55 -3.42
C LEU A 87 8.91 -12.05 -3.24
N ASN A 88 8.60 -12.63 -2.08
CA ASN A 88 8.72 -14.08 -1.89
C ASN A 88 7.84 -14.85 -2.89
N GLY A 89 6.58 -14.43 -3.08
CA GLY A 89 5.69 -15.04 -4.07
C GLY A 89 6.23 -14.98 -5.50
N ALA A 90 6.73 -13.82 -5.92
CA ALA A 90 7.33 -13.61 -7.23
C ALA A 90 8.55 -14.51 -7.47
N PHE A 91 9.40 -14.69 -6.46
CA PHE A 91 10.60 -15.53 -6.56
C PHE A 91 10.30 -17.04 -6.42
N ASP A 92 9.27 -17.41 -5.67
CA ASP A 92 8.89 -18.80 -5.44
C ASP A 92 8.09 -19.40 -6.63
N ASP A 93 7.51 -18.56 -7.50
CA ASP A 93 6.80 -19.02 -8.70
C ASP A 93 7.75 -19.68 -9.73
N LYS A 94 7.33 -20.83 -10.27
CA LYS A 94 8.16 -21.68 -11.14
C LYS A 94 8.34 -21.13 -12.54
N HIS A 95 7.47 -20.23 -12.97
CA HIS A 95 7.47 -19.66 -14.32
C HIS A 95 8.16 -18.29 -14.37
N THR A 96 8.45 -17.66 -13.23
CA THR A 96 9.23 -16.42 -13.14
C THR A 96 10.59 -16.57 -13.83
N LYS A 97 10.85 -15.70 -14.81
CA LYS A 97 12.14 -15.56 -15.51
C LYS A 97 12.97 -14.39 -15.00
N GLY A 98 12.33 -13.42 -14.36
CA GLY A 98 12.94 -12.27 -13.71
C GLY A 98 11.90 -11.55 -12.89
N VAL A 99 12.35 -10.90 -11.81
CA VAL A 99 11.50 -10.07 -10.96
C VAL A 99 11.81 -8.61 -11.25
N VAL A 100 10.76 -7.82 -11.52
CA VAL A 100 10.83 -6.37 -11.63
C VAL A 100 10.11 -5.75 -10.44
N LEU A 101 10.87 -5.04 -9.60
CA LEU A 101 10.32 -4.16 -8.58
C LEU A 101 10.11 -2.76 -9.20
N ARG A 102 8.86 -2.39 -9.49
CA ARG A 102 8.54 -1.03 -9.96
C ARG A 102 8.40 -0.10 -8.77
N ILE A 103 9.17 0.98 -8.74
CA ILE A 103 9.19 1.92 -7.61
C ILE A 103 8.67 3.28 -8.05
N ASN A 104 7.64 3.75 -7.35
CA ASN A 104 7.17 5.13 -7.36
C ASN A 104 6.98 5.60 -5.90
N SER A 105 8.08 5.92 -5.23
CA SER A 105 8.11 6.21 -3.78
C SER A 105 9.01 7.39 -3.43
N PRO A 106 8.53 8.34 -2.59
CA PRO A 106 9.36 9.41 -2.04
C PRO A 106 10.29 8.93 -0.91
N GLY A 107 10.17 7.68 -0.46
CA GLY A 107 10.86 7.14 0.72
C GLY A 107 9.89 6.82 1.85
N GLY A 108 10.35 6.95 3.10
CA GLY A 108 9.57 6.64 4.29
C GLY A 108 10.45 6.08 5.40
N SER A 109 9.93 5.10 6.14
CA SER A 109 10.62 4.52 7.29
C SER A 109 11.96 3.87 6.91
N PRO A 110 13.10 4.29 7.51
CA PRO A 110 14.41 3.67 7.26
C PRO A 110 14.46 2.22 7.74
N VAL A 111 13.71 1.88 8.79
CA VAL A 111 13.64 0.51 9.32
C VAL A 111 12.98 -0.42 8.31
N GLN A 112 11.83 -0.02 7.75
CA GLN A 112 11.11 -0.84 6.77
C GLN A 112 11.88 -0.94 5.44
N ALA A 113 12.52 0.14 5.00
CA ALA A 113 13.43 0.09 3.85
C ALA A 113 14.58 -0.90 4.07
N GLY A 114 15.18 -0.92 5.27
CA GLY A 114 16.19 -1.89 5.70
C GLY A 114 15.71 -3.34 5.61
N GLN A 115 14.53 -3.64 6.15
CA GLN A 115 13.94 -4.98 6.11
C GLN A 115 13.77 -5.50 4.68
N VAL A 116 13.24 -4.65 3.78
CA VAL A 116 13.04 -5.02 2.37
C VAL A 116 14.39 -5.18 1.66
N TYR A 117 15.36 -4.29 1.91
CA TYR A 117 16.71 -4.39 1.35
C TYR A 117 17.38 -5.73 1.70
N ASP A 118 17.38 -6.11 2.98
CA ASP A 118 17.98 -7.35 3.47
C ASP A 118 17.28 -8.57 2.86
N GLU A 119 15.97 -8.52 2.73
CA GLU A 119 15.19 -9.59 2.13
C GLU A 119 15.46 -9.73 0.63
N MET A 120 15.53 -8.62 -0.13
CA MET A 120 15.93 -8.65 -1.54
C MET A 120 17.33 -9.25 -1.72
N ARG A 121 18.27 -8.90 -0.83
CA ARG A 121 19.61 -9.49 -0.80
C ARG A 121 19.56 -11.00 -0.55
N ARG A 122 18.75 -11.46 0.40
CA ARG A 122 18.55 -12.88 0.71
C ARG A 122 17.93 -13.62 -0.48
N LEU A 123 16.88 -13.07 -1.09
CA LEU A 123 16.17 -13.66 -2.23
C LEU A 123 17.08 -13.80 -3.46
N ARG A 124 17.88 -12.78 -3.78
CA ARG A 124 18.91 -12.88 -4.83
C ARG A 124 19.94 -13.97 -4.56
N GLY A 125 20.31 -14.18 -3.29
CA GLY A 125 21.19 -15.28 -2.88
C GLY A 125 20.53 -16.66 -2.99
N LYS A 126 19.25 -16.78 -2.62
CA LYS A 126 18.44 -18.01 -2.71
C LYS A 126 18.13 -18.39 -4.16
N TYR A 127 17.91 -17.41 -5.02
CA TYR A 127 17.48 -17.57 -6.42
C TYR A 127 18.46 -16.92 -7.42
N PRO A 128 19.72 -17.39 -7.51
CA PRO A 128 20.76 -16.72 -8.30
C PRO A 128 20.51 -16.74 -9.82
N LYS A 129 19.53 -17.51 -10.30
CA LYS A 129 19.15 -17.59 -11.72
C LYS A 129 18.00 -16.64 -12.08
N ILE A 130 17.33 -16.05 -11.08
CA ILE A 130 16.23 -15.12 -11.28
C ILE A 130 16.77 -13.72 -11.00
N PRO A 131 16.99 -12.89 -12.03
CA PRO A 131 17.48 -11.53 -11.82
C PRO A 131 16.40 -10.67 -11.14
N LEU A 132 16.84 -9.74 -10.29
CA LEU A 132 16.00 -8.72 -9.66
C LEU A 132 16.35 -7.35 -10.25
N TYR A 133 15.44 -6.80 -11.02
CA TYR A 133 15.58 -5.46 -11.58
C TYR A 133 14.64 -4.49 -10.88
N VAL A 134 15.08 -3.24 -10.77
CA VAL A 134 14.22 -2.13 -10.38
C VAL A 134 13.92 -1.30 -11.61
N VAL A 135 12.66 -0.93 -11.78
CA VAL A 135 12.24 0.09 -12.74
C VAL A 135 11.67 1.25 -11.94
N VAL A 136 12.30 2.41 -12.05
CA VAL A 136 11.80 3.64 -11.43
C VAL A 136 10.79 4.28 -12.38
N ASP A 137 9.63 4.64 -11.83
CA ASP A 137 8.63 5.43 -12.52
C ASP A 137 8.95 6.93 -12.32
N ASP A 138 8.09 7.70 -11.64
CA ASP A 138 8.36 9.12 -11.39
C ASP A 138 9.44 9.35 -10.32
N ILE A 139 9.38 8.64 -9.19
CA ILE A 139 10.28 8.89 -8.05
C ILE A 139 10.79 7.61 -7.38
N CYS A 140 12.09 7.59 -7.09
CA CYS A 140 12.76 6.59 -6.26
C CYS A 140 13.76 7.32 -5.36
N ALA A 141 13.23 7.91 -4.29
CA ALA A 141 13.96 8.79 -3.39
C ALA A 141 14.06 8.17 -1.97
N SER A 142 15.11 8.54 -1.23
CA SER A 142 15.31 8.19 0.18
C SER A 142 15.13 6.69 0.42
N GLY A 143 14.21 6.26 1.30
CA GLY A 143 13.91 4.83 1.53
C GLY A 143 13.61 4.02 0.27
N GLY A 144 13.03 4.62 -0.77
CA GLY A 144 12.82 3.95 -2.07
C GLY A 144 14.14 3.62 -2.76
N TYR A 145 15.10 4.56 -2.74
CA TYR A 145 16.43 4.33 -3.29
C TYR A 145 17.27 3.37 -2.43
N TYR A 146 17.07 3.40 -1.11
CA TYR A 146 17.65 2.44 -0.18
C TYR A 146 17.29 1.01 -0.61
N ILE A 147 16.01 0.74 -0.85
CA ILE A 147 15.52 -0.55 -1.36
C ILE A 147 16.11 -0.84 -2.74
N ALA A 148 16.08 0.13 -3.65
CA ALA A 148 16.56 -0.05 -5.02
C ALA A 148 18.04 -0.47 -5.11
N ALA A 149 18.86 -0.02 -4.17
CA ALA A 149 20.28 -0.39 -4.09
C ALA A 149 20.50 -1.91 -3.91
N ALA A 150 19.51 -2.68 -3.46
CA ALA A 150 19.58 -4.15 -3.38
C ALA A 150 19.38 -4.86 -4.73
N ALA A 151 19.01 -4.18 -5.80
CA ALA A 151 18.74 -4.80 -7.11
C ALA A 151 20.02 -5.20 -7.86
N ASP A 152 19.89 -6.05 -8.89
CA ASP A 152 20.96 -6.34 -9.85
C ASP A 152 21.21 -5.14 -10.78
N ARG A 153 20.12 -4.51 -11.24
CA ARG A 153 20.13 -3.32 -12.10
C ARG A 153 18.93 -2.43 -11.80
N ILE A 154 19.13 -1.12 -11.97
CA ILE A 154 18.13 -0.06 -11.80
C ILE A 154 17.93 0.63 -13.15
N PHE A 155 16.71 0.61 -13.64
CA PHE A 155 16.27 1.29 -14.85
C PHE A 155 15.43 2.51 -14.48
N VAL A 156 15.54 3.57 -15.27
CA VAL A 156 14.87 4.85 -15.02
C VAL A 156 14.32 5.43 -16.34
N ASP A 157 13.34 6.32 -16.27
CA ASP A 157 13.09 7.26 -17.37
C ASP A 157 14.08 8.44 -17.28
N LYS A 158 14.21 9.21 -18.36
CA LYS A 158 15.05 10.41 -18.41
C LYS A 158 14.69 11.40 -17.29
N ALA A 159 13.40 11.53 -16.98
CA ALA A 159 12.86 12.51 -16.04
C ALA A 159 12.60 11.96 -14.62
N SER A 160 12.76 10.65 -14.40
CA SER A 160 12.63 10.06 -13.06
C SER A 160 13.51 10.78 -12.03
N LEU A 161 13.03 10.91 -10.80
CA LEU A 161 13.78 11.50 -9.69
C LEU A 161 14.38 10.41 -8.83
N VAL A 162 15.70 10.35 -8.77
CA VAL A 162 16.44 9.31 -8.04
C VAL A 162 17.41 9.93 -7.05
N GLY A 163 17.62 9.29 -5.92
CA GLY A 163 18.58 9.74 -4.90
C GLY A 163 17.86 10.16 -3.62
N SER A 164 18.00 11.41 -3.20
CA SER A 164 17.61 11.85 -1.85
C SER A 164 18.27 10.96 -0.78
N ILE A 165 19.56 10.68 -0.98
CA ILE A 165 20.34 9.86 -0.05
C ILE A 165 20.70 10.74 1.13
N GLY A 166 19.94 10.57 2.21
CA GLY A 166 20.01 11.38 3.41
C GLY A 166 18.95 10.93 4.41
N VAL A 167 19.06 11.44 5.63
CA VAL A 167 18.13 11.16 6.72
C VAL A 167 17.75 12.49 7.33
N LEU A 168 16.47 12.68 7.60
CA LEU A 168 15.97 13.86 8.27
C LEU A 168 15.18 13.46 9.51
N MET A 169 15.13 14.38 10.45
CA MET A 169 14.23 14.35 11.58
C MET A 169 13.72 15.78 11.73
N ASP A 170 12.43 15.96 11.52
CA ASP A 170 11.81 17.27 11.43
C ASP A 170 10.72 17.46 12.50
N GLY A 171 10.31 18.71 12.65
CA GLY A 171 9.36 19.15 13.64
C GLY A 171 9.29 20.67 13.68
N PHE A 172 8.19 21.20 14.20
CA PHE A 172 8.01 22.64 14.36
C PHE A 172 8.36 23.08 15.78
N GLY A 173 8.82 24.33 15.92
CA GLY A 173 8.96 24.99 17.22
C GLY A 173 7.87 26.05 17.42
N PHE A 174 7.14 26.00 18.53
CA PHE A 174 6.02 26.91 18.84
C PHE A 174 6.26 27.81 20.04
N THR A 175 7.43 27.77 20.67
CA THR A 175 7.74 28.50 21.92
C THR A 175 7.41 29.99 21.84
N GLU A 176 7.84 30.69 20.79
CA GLU A 176 7.55 32.11 20.61
C GLU A 176 6.08 32.41 20.29
N GLY A 177 5.41 31.50 19.58
CA GLY A 177 3.98 31.61 19.30
C GLY A 177 3.13 31.52 20.56
N MET A 178 3.41 30.51 21.40
CA MET A 178 2.74 30.32 22.68
C MET A 178 2.95 31.51 23.61
N LYS A 179 4.18 32.03 23.69
CA LYS A 179 4.53 33.20 24.50
C LYS A 179 3.68 34.43 24.12
N LYS A 180 3.51 34.69 22.83
CA LYS A 180 2.67 35.81 22.34
C LYS A 180 1.19 35.63 22.66
N LEU A 181 0.72 34.39 22.68
CA LEU A 181 -0.67 34.04 22.99
C LEU A 181 -0.94 33.92 24.50
N GLY A 182 0.08 34.09 25.35
CA GLY A 182 -0.04 33.90 26.80
C GLY A 182 -0.26 32.44 27.21
N VAL A 183 0.12 31.48 26.34
CA VAL A 183 0.02 30.05 26.63
C VAL A 183 1.28 29.59 27.35
N GLU A 184 1.10 29.05 28.56
CA GLU A 184 2.18 28.48 29.37
C GLU A 184 2.22 26.96 29.18
N ARG A 185 3.43 26.41 29.03
CA ARG A 185 3.64 24.98 29.00
C ARG A 185 4.17 24.45 30.33
N ARG A 186 3.53 23.41 30.85
CA ARG A 186 3.89 22.70 32.08
C ARG A 186 4.25 21.25 31.80
N LEU A 187 5.49 21.01 31.39
CA LEU A 187 6.00 19.66 31.15
C LEU A 187 6.62 19.09 32.43
N LEU A 188 6.06 18.00 32.95
CA LEU A 188 6.64 17.21 34.04
C LEU A 188 7.00 15.84 33.49
N THR A 189 8.23 15.39 33.70
CA THR A 189 8.71 14.11 33.17
C THR A 189 9.52 13.33 34.19
N ALA A 190 9.56 12.01 34.02
CA ALA A 190 10.55 11.14 34.63
C ALA A 190 11.59 10.77 33.57
N GLY A 191 12.88 11.00 33.87
CA GLY A 191 14.00 10.85 32.94
C GLY A 191 14.35 12.17 32.22
N ASP A 192 15.61 12.58 32.33
CA ASP A 192 16.08 13.93 31.96
C ASP A 192 15.84 14.30 30.48
N ASN A 193 15.78 13.32 29.58
CA ASN A 193 15.59 13.52 28.15
C ASN A 193 14.18 13.16 27.66
N LYS A 194 13.21 12.94 28.55
CA LYS A 194 11.87 12.51 28.15
C LYS A 194 11.05 13.62 27.46
N GLY A 195 11.51 14.87 27.52
CA GLY A 195 11.04 15.99 26.71
C GLY A 195 11.82 16.20 25.40
N PHE A 196 12.61 15.21 24.96
CA PHE A 196 13.38 15.29 23.72
C PHE A 196 12.49 15.56 22.49
N LEU A 197 12.92 16.51 21.65
CA LEU A 197 12.23 16.96 20.42
C LEU A 197 10.82 17.52 20.61
N ASP A 198 10.48 17.89 21.84
CA ASP A 198 9.14 18.41 22.02
C ASP A 198 9.01 19.83 21.43
N PRO A 199 7.98 20.07 20.61
CA PRO A 199 7.86 21.26 19.77
C PRO A 199 7.53 22.53 20.56
N PHE A 200 7.26 22.41 21.85
CA PHE A 200 6.83 23.49 22.71
C PHE A 200 7.91 23.91 23.73
N SER A 201 9.07 23.27 23.72
CA SER A 201 10.27 23.69 24.47
C SER A 201 11.26 24.40 23.55
N PRO A 202 12.13 25.29 24.09
CA PRO A 202 13.37 25.65 23.43
C PRO A 202 14.23 24.40 23.15
N ILE A 203 15.03 24.44 22.08
CA ILE A 203 16.00 23.38 21.77
C ILE A 203 17.08 23.33 22.86
N ASP A 204 17.32 22.15 23.45
CA ASP A 204 18.48 21.89 24.31
C ASP A 204 19.70 21.50 23.42
N PRO A 205 20.83 22.24 23.48
CA PRO A 205 22.02 21.95 22.67
C PRO A 205 22.57 20.52 22.84
N ARG A 206 22.43 19.90 24.01
CA ARG A 206 22.89 18.53 24.26
C ARG A 206 22.00 17.52 23.54
N GLN A 207 20.69 17.76 23.56
CA GLN A 207 19.72 16.96 22.83
C GLN A 207 19.88 17.12 21.32
N GLU A 208 20.14 18.34 20.85
CA GLU A 208 20.47 18.58 19.44
C GLU A 208 21.73 17.84 19.00
N ALA A 209 22.81 17.88 19.80
CA ALA A 209 24.03 17.13 19.51
C ALA A 209 23.79 15.61 19.47
N HIS A 210 22.96 15.10 20.38
CA HIS A 210 22.54 13.69 20.38
C HIS A 210 21.75 13.34 19.11
N ALA A 211 20.77 14.16 18.73
CA ALA A 211 20.00 14.02 17.49
C ALA A 211 20.91 13.99 16.24
N ARG A 212 21.88 14.89 16.16
CA ARG A 212 22.84 14.95 15.04
C ARG A 212 23.71 13.71 14.96
N THR A 213 24.12 13.16 16.10
CA THR A 213 24.89 11.91 16.16
C THR A 213 24.05 10.75 15.62
N MET A 214 22.81 10.62 16.10
CA MET A 214 21.87 9.58 15.64
C MET A 214 21.57 9.69 14.14
N LEU A 215 21.33 10.90 13.63
CA LEU A 215 21.16 11.13 12.19
C LEU A 215 22.40 10.74 11.39
N GLY A 216 23.60 11.06 11.90
CA GLY A 216 24.87 10.65 11.29
C GLY A 216 25.02 9.14 11.20
N GLU A 217 24.70 8.41 12.28
CA GLU A 217 24.77 6.94 12.31
C GLU A 217 23.85 6.30 11.26
N VAL A 218 22.59 6.75 11.16
CA VAL A 218 21.63 6.22 10.17
C VAL A 218 22.03 6.62 8.75
N HIS A 219 22.55 7.85 8.56
CA HIS A 219 23.02 8.31 7.27
C HIS A 219 24.22 7.50 6.78
N ASP A 220 25.19 7.23 7.66
CA ASP A 220 26.36 6.40 7.34
C ASP A 220 25.93 4.99 6.90
N GLN A 221 24.95 4.38 7.57
CA GLN A 221 24.39 3.09 7.16
C GLN A 221 23.82 3.15 5.74
N PHE A 222 23.05 4.20 5.41
CA PHE A 222 22.50 4.36 4.07
C PHE A 222 23.62 4.54 3.02
N ILE A 223 24.63 5.35 3.31
CA ILE A 223 25.80 5.50 2.44
C ILE A 223 26.47 4.14 2.18
N GLN A 224 26.69 3.34 3.22
CA GLN A 224 27.32 2.02 3.07
C GLN A 224 26.49 1.09 2.18
N ILE A 225 25.18 1.10 2.32
CA ILE A 225 24.27 0.29 1.52
C ILE A 225 24.28 0.70 0.05
N VAL A 226 24.28 2.00 -0.24
CA VAL A 226 24.43 2.51 -1.61
C VAL A 226 25.78 2.11 -2.18
N ARG A 227 26.87 2.29 -1.44
CA ARG A 227 28.22 1.88 -1.87
C ARG A 227 28.28 0.38 -2.15
N GLN A 228 27.72 -0.45 -1.28
CA GLN A 228 27.67 -1.91 -1.45
C GLN A 228 26.84 -2.33 -2.67
N GLY A 229 25.65 -1.73 -2.83
CA GLY A 229 24.72 -2.06 -3.90
C GLY A 229 25.20 -1.61 -5.28
N ARG A 230 25.78 -0.41 -5.37
CA ARG A 230 26.26 0.18 -6.63
C ARG A 230 27.69 -0.26 -6.96
N GLY A 231 28.53 -0.52 -5.96
CA GLY A 231 29.90 -0.98 -6.13
C GLY A 231 30.72 -0.05 -7.04
N ALA A 232 31.53 -0.64 -7.91
CA ALA A 232 32.39 0.11 -8.85
C ALA A 232 31.63 0.98 -9.87
N ARG A 233 30.30 0.85 -9.99
CA ARG A 233 29.49 1.70 -10.86
C ARG A 233 29.37 3.12 -10.31
N LEU A 234 29.38 3.26 -8.98
CA LEU A 234 29.14 4.52 -8.30
C LEU A 234 30.31 5.50 -8.51
N LYS A 235 30.00 6.71 -8.96
CA LYS A 235 30.96 7.80 -9.13
C LYS A 235 30.67 8.87 -8.10
N GLU A 236 31.23 8.69 -6.91
CA GLU A 236 30.96 9.58 -5.78
C GLU A 236 31.30 11.04 -6.11
N THR A 237 30.40 11.93 -5.69
CA THR A 237 30.57 13.38 -5.75
C THR A 237 30.35 13.96 -4.35
N PRO A 238 30.84 15.17 -4.06
CA PRO A 238 30.64 15.81 -2.76
C PRO A 238 29.17 15.91 -2.33
N ASP A 239 28.25 16.07 -3.28
CA ASP A 239 26.82 16.27 -3.01
C ASP A 239 25.98 14.98 -3.11
N MET A 240 26.58 13.83 -3.41
CA MET A 240 25.82 12.60 -3.67
C MET A 240 25.00 12.14 -2.45
N PHE A 241 25.55 12.33 -1.27
CA PHE A 241 24.96 11.94 0.02
C PHE A 241 24.47 13.15 0.80
N SER A 242 24.08 14.24 0.12
CA SER A 242 23.59 15.45 0.79
C SER A 242 22.06 15.50 0.91
N GLY A 243 21.35 14.47 0.44
CA GLY A 243 19.89 14.48 0.29
C GLY A 243 19.36 15.11 -1.01
N LEU A 244 20.22 15.45 -1.98
CA LEU A 244 19.76 15.93 -3.29
C LEU A 244 19.18 14.80 -4.15
N VAL A 245 18.25 15.18 -5.04
CA VAL A 245 17.70 14.32 -6.09
C VAL A 245 18.37 14.61 -7.43
N TRP A 246 18.40 13.60 -8.28
CA TRP A 246 18.99 13.66 -9.62
C TRP A 246 17.97 13.16 -10.63
N SER A 247 17.95 13.77 -11.82
CA SER A 247 17.17 13.22 -12.93
C SER A 247 17.70 11.85 -13.34
N GLY A 248 16.86 11.00 -13.95
CA GLY A 248 17.26 9.66 -14.35
C GLY A 248 18.43 9.66 -15.35
N THR A 249 18.50 10.66 -16.24
CA THR A 249 19.68 10.83 -17.10
C THR A 249 20.96 11.06 -16.29
N ARG A 250 20.90 11.98 -15.32
CA ARG A 250 22.06 12.31 -14.48
C ARG A 250 22.42 11.16 -13.52
N SER A 251 21.43 10.42 -13.03
CA SER A 251 21.64 9.30 -12.11
C SER A 251 22.44 8.16 -12.77
N ILE A 252 22.27 7.93 -14.08
CA ILE A 252 23.09 6.98 -14.84
C ILE A 252 24.55 7.46 -14.93
N GLU A 253 24.78 8.74 -15.21
CA GLU A 253 26.14 9.30 -15.28
C GLU A 253 26.90 9.14 -13.97
N LEU A 254 26.19 9.33 -12.85
CA LEU A 254 26.68 9.18 -11.47
C LEU A 254 26.79 7.71 -11.02
N GLY A 255 26.23 6.76 -11.77
CA GLY A 255 26.19 5.36 -11.41
C GLY A 255 25.14 4.98 -10.36
N LEU A 256 24.23 5.90 -10.05
CA LEU A 256 23.08 5.66 -9.18
C LEU A 256 22.01 4.78 -9.88
N ALA A 257 21.92 4.85 -11.20
CA ALA A 257 21.13 3.94 -12.04
C ALA A 257 22.01 3.31 -13.13
N ASP A 258 21.48 2.33 -13.85
CA ASP A 258 22.23 1.52 -14.82
C ASP A 258 21.88 1.84 -16.27
N ALA A 259 20.61 2.09 -16.58
CA ALA A 259 20.16 2.35 -17.94
C ALA A 259 18.79 3.03 -17.97
N LEU A 260 18.44 3.57 -19.14
CA LEU A 260 17.07 3.97 -19.42
C LEU A 260 16.21 2.71 -19.69
N GLY A 261 14.96 2.70 -19.23
CA GLY A 261 14.04 1.62 -19.52
C GLY A 261 12.70 1.74 -18.79
N SER A 262 11.63 1.28 -19.45
CA SER A 262 10.31 1.06 -18.85
C SER A 262 10.13 -0.40 -18.45
N LEU A 263 9.05 -0.69 -17.72
CA LEU A 263 8.66 -2.06 -17.36
C LEU A 263 8.58 -2.97 -18.60
N ASP A 264 7.86 -2.54 -19.65
CA ASP A 264 7.69 -3.32 -20.87
C ASP A 264 9.02 -3.56 -21.59
N TYR A 265 9.89 -2.55 -21.61
CA TYR A 265 11.24 -2.69 -22.19
C TYR A 265 12.06 -3.72 -21.42
N VAL A 266 12.05 -3.66 -20.08
CA VAL A 266 12.79 -4.61 -19.25
C VAL A 266 12.24 -6.02 -19.40
N ALA A 267 10.92 -6.21 -19.40
CA ALA A 267 10.27 -7.50 -19.59
C ALA A 267 10.63 -8.13 -20.95
N ARG A 268 10.45 -7.36 -22.04
CA ARG A 268 10.67 -7.84 -23.41
C ARG A 268 12.14 -8.00 -23.78
N GLU A 269 12.98 -6.99 -23.51
CA GLU A 269 14.35 -6.92 -24.05
C GLU A 269 15.41 -7.46 -23.08
N VAL A 270 15.18 -7.29 -21.76
CA VAL A 270 16.18 -7.63 -20.73
C VAL A 270 15.90 -9.00 -20.12
N VAL A 271 14.69 -9.23 -19.62
CA VAL A 271 14.25 -10.52 -19.05
C VAL A 271 13.94 -11.53 -20.15
N LYS A 272 13.46 -11.07 -21.32
CA LYS A 272 13.02 -11.89 -22.45
C LYS A 272 11.79 -12.75 -22.12
N ALA A 273 10.90 -12.19 -21.30
CA ALA A 273 9.59 -12.72 -20.99
C ALA A 273 8.61 -11.54 -20.96
N GLU A 274 7.95 -11.29 -22.10
CA GLU A 274 7.10 -10.11 -22.30
C GLU A 274 5.81 -10.17 -21.48
N ASP A 275 5.30 -11.37 -21.19
CA ASP A 275 4.15 -11.54 -20.30
C ASP A 275 4.52 -11.09 -18.88
N ILE A 276 3.73 -10.17 -18.33
CA ILE A 276 3.93 -9.63 -16.98
C ILE A 276 2.82 -10.15 -16.07
N VAL A 277 3.21 -10.70 -14.93
CA VAL A 277 2.29 -11.15 -13.87
C VAL A 277 2.52 -10.29 -12.64
N ASP A 278 1.47 -9.64 -12.15
CA ASP A 278 1.53 -8.78 -10.98
C ASP A 278 1.34 -9.59 -9.69
N PHE A 279 2.35 -9.54 -8.82
CA PHE A 279 2.37 -10.17 -7.49
C PHE A 279 2.15 -9.15 -6.38
N THR A 280 1.93 -7.87 -6.71
CA THR A 280 1.67 -6.82 -5.73
C THR A 280 0.46 -7.17 -4.88
N PRO A 281 0.50 -6.99 -3.55
CA PRO A 281 -0.63 -7.26 -2.69
C PRO A 281 -1.81 -6.37 -3.12
N GLN A 282 -2.85 -6.98 -3.70
CA GLN A 282 -4.09 -6.30 -3.98
C GLN A 282 -4.90 -6.25 -2.68
N GLU A 283 -5.28 -5.07 -2.20
CA GLU A 283 -6.37 -4.97 -1.23
C GLU A 283 -7.57 -5.77 -1.77
N GLY A 284 -8.17 -6.62 -0.93
CA GLY A 284 -9.36 -7.36 -1.32
C GLY A 284 -10.45 -6.40 -1.78
N LEU A 285 -11.22 -6.77 -2.80
CA LEU A 285 -12.33 -5.97 -3.34
C LEU A 285 -13.29 -5.45 -2.26
N ALA A 286 -13.51 -6.25 -1.21
CA ALA A 286 -14.32 -5.89 -0.05
C ALA A 286 -13.72 -4.73 0.76
N GLU A 287 -12.41 -4.71 0.94
CA GLU A 287 -11.69 -3.69 1.71
C GLU A 287 -11.64 -2.35 0.94
N ARG A 288 -11.37 -2.40 -0.37
CA ARG A 288 -11.49 -1.24 -1.27
C ARG A 288 -12.88 -0.64 -1.27
N LEU A 289 -13.91 -1.49 -1.30
CA LEU A 289 -15.31 -1.06 -1.27
C LEU A 289 -15.67 -0.47 0.10
N ALA A 290 -15.28 -1.12 1.20
CA ALA A 290 -15.52 -0.65 2.56
C ALA A 290 -14.85 0.72 2.80
N ARG A 291 -13.62 0.91 2.32
CA ARG A 291 -12.91 2.20 2.40
C ARG A 291 -13.63 3.27 1.58
N ARG A 292 -14.00 3.02 0.32
CA ARG A 292 -14.75 3.99 -0.52
C ARG A 292 -16.12 4.36 0.07
N ILE A 293 -16.84 3.40 0.65
CA ILE A 293 -18.11 3.65 1.33
C ILE A 293 -17.86 4.43 2.63
N GLY A 294 -16.86 4.04 3.42
CA GLY A 294 -16.48 4.75 4.65
C GLY A 294 -16.06 6.19 4.41
N THR A 295 -15.24 6.45 3.39
CA THR A 295 -14.80 7.81 3.02
C THR A 295 -15.95 8.65 2.47
N SER A 296 -16.85 8.08 1.67
CA SER A 296 -18.01 8.80 1.14
C SER A 296 -19.07 9.09 2.21
N MET A 297 -19.31 8.17 3.14
CA MET A 297 -20.17 8.40 4.31
C MET A 297 -19.56 9.44 5.27
N GLY A 298 -18.25 9.36 5.52
CA GLY A 298 -17.53 10.34 6.35
C GLY A 298 -17.58 11.76 5.77
N GLN A 299 -17.41 11.90 4.46
CA GLN A 299 -17.54 13.19 3.76
C GLN A 299 -18.98 13.70 3.71
N ALA A 300 -19.98 12.82 3.59
CA ALA A 300 -21.40 13.19 3.60
C ALA A 300 -21.90 13.60 5.00
N MET A 301 -21.34 13.04 6.08
CA MET A 301 -21.73 13.35 7.46
C MET A 301 -20.92 14.49 8.10
N GLY A 302 -19.76 14.83 7.52
CA GLY A 302 -18.87 15.90 8.01
C GLY A 302 -19.52 17.30 8.13
N PRO A 303 -20.41 17.74 7.23
CA PRO A 303 -21.11 19.02 7.36
C PRO A 303 -22.18 19.02 8.46
N TRP A 304 -22.83 17.88 8.73
CA TRP A 304 -23.97 17.80 9.67
C TRP A 304 -23.54 17.78 11.15
N ALA A 305 -22.31 17.31 11.43
CA ALA A 305 -21.76 17.25 12.77
C ALA A 305 -21.25 18.61 13.32
N ARG A 306 -21.13 19.65 12.48
CA ARG A 306 -20.61 20.97 12.88
C ARG A 306 -21.69 22.01 13.23
N GLU A 307 -22.97 21.71 13.06
CA GLU A 307 -24.08 22.67 13.25
C GLU A 307 -24.82 22.58 14.59
N HIS A 308 -24.29 21.88 15.61
CA HIS A 308 -24.88 21.92 16.94
C HIS A 308 -24.19 23.00 17.80
N PRO A 309 -24.82 24.17 18.06
CA PRO A 309 -24.27 25.15 18.98
C PRO A 309 -24.26 24.54 20.39
N ARG A 310 -23.07 24.46 20.99
CA ARG A 310 -22.94 24.13 22.42
C ARG A 310 -23.54 25.29 23.21
N VAL A 311 -24.69 25.04 23.84
CA VAL A 311 -25.25 25.92 24.86
C VAL A 311 -24.54 25.60 26.17
N HIS A 312 -23.65 26.49 26.61
CA HIS A 312 -23.37 26.77 28.02
C HIS A 312 -22.95 28.24 28.15
#